data_AF-A0AAD4CFS3-F1
#
_entry.id   AF-A0AAD4CFS3-F1
#
_cell.length_a   1.000
_cell.length_b   1.000
_cell.length_c   1.000
_cell.angle_alpha   90.00
_cell.angle_beta   90.00
_cell.angle_gamma   90.00
#
_symmetry.space_group_name_H-M   'P 1'
#
loop_
_entity.id
_entity.type
_entity.pdbx_description
1 polymer ?
#
loop_
_entity_poly.entity_id
_entity_poly.type
_entity_poly.pdbx_seq_one_letter_code
_entity_poly.pdbx_strand_id
1 'polypeptide(L)'
;MATFPFIYILILLSIALTLSVTNALALRSQDVLTPSLPQTEAHAAVLAHQSPKLPSDSDLESTAPFDDTLRDLLDALNVMQDNYFEFWQGTWPTSIDWTAAVLGTQVSATLSSLTSTDSNVVSSVVLPSIEESVSAIDREFLAFENLINHFFGQTSAFYFGENAISLRGQAFDDMLWVVLGWLENIKFQVLHSDLHYERSSPFGAPRRPEWYGTQLRDPAAHRARLFHDIASTGWDEYLCGGGMVWSPYLTPYKNAITNELYISASIGMYLYFPGDIINSPFTPGGVDNDPFSDGHPHHATYLQAAIDGYKWLNNSKMTGTGGLYADGFHIQGWRGSNNPGSRKCDVLNTMVYTYNQGVILSGLRGLWLATGSLQYLQDGHRLVRQVIQATGWPDRSGRRWAGLGRGGILEEICDSSARCTQNSQTFKGIFFHHFTEFCRPIRPQESRFLASTNRTTGLRSDWQHIYEWHQARCRTYRKWIEHNANAALMTRDQNGKFGMWWGRKYRQFEGLSMTSPLPRGAIDYRNFGDQAEGSDPLLGDLPGFVSQLTKNPPASSRFEIPGLSSPGHTHDQTRLPDGWDDGPVTQNDYNDRGRGRTVETQSGGVAVLRALHQWKSHASLSGV
;
A
#
# COMPACT_ATOMS: atom_id res chain seq x y z
N MET A 1 25.02 -33.76 -60.11
CA MET A 1 24.75 -32.50 -59.40
C MET A 1 24.14 -32.82 -58.04
N ALA A 2 25.00 -33.16 -57.08
CA ALA A 2 24.60 -33.67 -55.76
C ALA A 2 25.63 -33.21 -54.72
N THR A 3 25.62 -31.93 -54.37
CA THR A 3 26.54 -31.34 -53.36
C THR A 3 25.92 -30.19 -52.56
N PHE A 4 24.60 -30.04 -52.56
CA PHE A 4 23.91 -29.01 -51.75
C PHE A 4 23.29 -29.46 -50.40
N PRO A 5 22.90 -30.74 -50.16
CA PRO A 5 22.27 -31.09 -48.88
C PRO A 5 23.27 -31.35 -47.75
N PHE A 6 24.56 -31.57 -48.06
CA PHE A 6 25.58 -31.91 -47.07
C PHE A 6 26.10 -30.69 -46.29
N ILE A 7 26.14 -29.52 -46.95
CA ILE A 7 26.62 -28.26 -46.34
C ILE A 7 25.59 -27.71 -45.34
N TYR A 8 24.29 -27.89 -45.60
CA TYR A 8 23.23 -27.42 -44.72
C TYR A 8 23.15 -28.22 -43.41
N ILE A 9 23.41 -29.53 -43.47
CA ILE A 9 23.45 -30.41 -42.30
C ILE A 9 24.69 -30.10 -41.43
N LEU A 10 25.83 -29.78 -42.05
CA LEU A 10 27.05 -29.37 -41.32
C LEU A 10 26.88 -28.02 -40.61
N ILE A 11 26.16 -27.06 -41.20
CA ILE A 11 25.89 -25.75 -40.56
C ILE A 11 24.95 -25.91 -39.36
N LEU A 12 23.90 -26.75 -39.47
CA LEU A 12 22.98 -27.02 -38.35
C LEU A 12 23.65 -27.77 -37.19
N LEU A 13 24.54 -28.73 -37.48
CA LEU A 13 25.33 -29.43 -36.45
C LEU A 13 26.34 -28.50 -35.76
N SER A 14 26.91 -27.54 -36.50
CA SER A 14 27.85 -26.54 -35.94
C SER A 14 27.15 -25.59 -34.96
N ILE A 15 25.91 -25.17 -35.28
CA ILE A 15 25.11 -24.29 -34.41
C ILE A 15 24.66 -25.04 -33.13
N ALA A 16 24.29 -26.32 -33.25
CA ALA A 16 23.92 -27.15 -32.10
C ALA A 16 25.10 -27.47 -31.16
N LEU A 17 26.32 -27.61 -31.70
CA LEU A 17 27.55 -27.81 -30.92
C LEU A 17 28.03 -26.52 -30.23
N THR A 18 27.73 -25.34 -30.78
CA THR A 18 28.03 -24.06 -30.09
C THR A 18 27.02 -23.71 -29.00
N LEU A 19 25.76 -24.17 -29.11
CA LEU A 19 24.73 -23.98 -28.07
C LEU A 19 24.86 -24.95 -26.88
N SER A 20 25.58 -26.07 -27.04
CA SER A 20 25.82 -27.04 -25.97
C SER A 20 27.07 -26.75 -25.13
N VAL A 21 27.95 -25.84 -25.57
CA VAL A 21 29.16 -25.44 -24.81
C VAL A 21 28.95 -24.14 -24.01
N THR A 22 27.88 -23.36 -24.27
CA THR A 22 27.51 -22.21 -23.42
C THR A 22 26.58 -22.57 -22.26
N ASN A 23 25.94 -23.74 -22.27
CA ASN A 23 25.10 -24.24 -21.16
C ASN A 23 25.81 -25.18 -20.17
N ALA A 24 27.13 -25.32 -20.28
CA ALA A 24 27.95 -26.17 -19.39
C ALA A 24 28.75 -25.40 -18.32
N LEU A 25 28.43 -24.13 -18.05
CA LEU A 25 28.99 -23.35 -16.93
C LEU A 25 27.95 -22.84 -15.93
N ALA A 26 26.69 -23.25 -16.03
CA ALA A 26 25.62 -22.89 -15.10
C ALA A 26 24.96 -24.12 -14.47
N LEU A 27 25.77 -25.04 -13.92
CA LEU A 27 25.33 -26.08 -13.00
C LEU A 27 26.55 -26.57 -12.23
N ARG A 28 27.01 -25.75 -11.27
CA ARG A 28 27.89 -26.20 -10.21
C ARG A 28 27.19 -25.93 -8.89
N SER A 29 26.77 -27.02 -8.24
CA SER A 29 26.46 -27.05 -6.81
C SER A 29 27.51 -26.22 -6.05
N GLN A 30 27.04 -25.19 -5.36
CA GLN A 30 27.78 -24.55 -4.28
C GLN A 30 26.98 -24.77 -2.99
N ASP A 31 27.01 -26.02 -2.53
CA ASP A 31 27.22 -26.22 -1.10
C ASP A 31 28.59 -25.63 -0.73
N VAL A 32 28.66 -25.02 0.46
CA VAL A 32 29.84 -24.43 1.11
C VAL A 32 30.20 -23.00 0.68
N LEU A 33 29.68 -22.01 1.42
CA LEU A 33 30.45 -20.88 1.97
C LEU A 33 29.69 -20.29 3.18
N THR A 34 29.76 -21.00 4.31
CA THR A 34 29.58 -20.41 5.64
C THR A 34 30.84 -19.63 6.02
N PRO A 35 30.78 -18.33 6.32
CA PRO A 35 31.84 -17.69 7.08
C PRO A 35 31.72 -18.19 8.53
N SER A 36 32.74 -18.91 8.97
CA SER A 36 32.93 -19.28 10.38
C SER A 36 32.92 -18.02 11.26
N LEU A 37 31.87 -17.88 12.08
CA LEU A 37 31.87 -16.97 13.22
C LEU A 37 32.50 -17.70 14.41
N PRO A 38 33.43 -17.07 15.15
CA PRO A 38 34.00 -17.68 16.34
C PRO A 38 32.89 -17.87 17.39
N GLN A 39 32.82 -19.10 17.92
CA GLN A 39 32.03 -19.42 19.10
C GLN A 39 32.29 -18.40 20.21
N THR A 40 31.28 -17.65 20.60
CA THR A 40 31.21 -17.02 21.92
C THR A 40 29.78 -17.06 22.42
N GLU A 41 29.57 -17.83 23.47
CA GLU A 41 28.36 -17.93 24.26
C GLU A 41 27.99 -16.55 24.83
N ALA A 42 27.09 -15.81 24.18
CA ALA A 42 26.55 -14.57 24.73
C ALA A 42 25.21 -14.12 24.09
N HIS A 43 24.24 -15.03 23.92
CA HIS A 43 22.91 -14.64 23.40
C HIS A 43 21.71 -14.99 24.31
N ALA A 44 21.95 -15.35 25.57
CA ALA A 44 20.87 -15.60 26.53
C ALA A 44 20.58 -14.43 27.52
N ALA A 45 21.27 -13.30 27.42
CA ALA A 45 21.25 -12.27 28.47
C ALA A 45 20.83 -10.83 28.04
N VAL A 46 20.14 -10.66 26.90
CA VAL A 46 19.69 -9.31 26.46
C VAL A 46 18.15 -9.13 26.50
N LEU A 47 17.41 -10.13 26.98
CA LEU A 47 15.93 -10.05 27.10
C LEU A 47 15.41 -9.35 28.37
N ALA A 48 16.28 -8.74 29.18
CA ALA A 48 15.85 -8.04 30.38
C ALA A 48 16.62 -6.72 30.55
N HIS A 49 16.12 -5.65 29.94
CA HIS A 49 16.10 -4.30 30.52
C HIS A 49 15.68 -3.29 29.44
N GLN A 50 14.41 -2.87 29.50
CA GLN A 50 13.93 -1.50 29.28
C GLN A 50 12.40 -1.54 29.21
N SER A 51 11.76 -1.58 30.38
CA SER A 51 10.33 -1.27 30.51
C SER A 51 10.19 0.24 30.67
N PRO A 52 9.50 0.97 29.77
CA PRO A 52 9.07 2.33 30.06
C PRO A 52 7.91 2.26 31.07
N LYS A 53 8.00 3.04 32.16
CA LYS A 53 6.90 3.22 33.12
C LYS A 53 5.68 3.83 32.41
N LEU A 54 4.52 3.16 32.53
CA LEU A 54 3.22 3.73 32.18
C LEU A 54 2.90 4.93 33.11
N PRO A 55 2.32 6.03 32.61
CA PRO A 55 1.64 7.00 33.46
C PRO A 55 0.32 6.40 33.97
N SER A 56 -0.02 6.73 35.22
CA SER A 56 -1.23 6.33 35.93
C SER A 56 -2.50 6.89 35.29
N ASP A 57 -3.49 6.03 35.14
CA ASP A 57 -4.86 6.35 34.70
C ASP A 57 -5.56 7.31 35.68
N SER A 58 -6.02 8.44 35.17
CA SER A 58 -7.25 9.08 35.62
C SER A 58 -7.77 9.99 34.52
N ASP A 59 -8.53 9.42 33.58
CA ASP A 59 -9.59 10.11 32.84
C ASP A 59 -10.52 9.03 32.27
N LEU A 60 -11.83 9.17 32.52
CA LEU A 60 -12.85 8.24 32.07
C LEU A 60 -12.87 8.17 30.53
N GLU A 61 -12.28 7.13 29.96
CA GLU A 61 -12.36 6.83 28.52
C GLU A 61 -13.68 6.10 28.21
N SER A 62 -14.51 6.73 27.38
CA SER A 62 -15.58 6.06 26.65
C SER A 62 -14.95 5.20 25.55
N THR A 63 -14.63 3.95 25.87
CA THR A 63 -14.29 2.95 24.84
C THR A 63 -15.59 2.56 24.14
N ALA A 64 -15.82 3.07 22.92
CA ALA A 64 -16.97 2.64 22.13
C ALA A 64 -16.95 1.09 22.01
N PRO A 65 -18.07 0.41 22.32
CA PRO A 65 -18.25 -1.02 22.12
C PRO A 65 -17.74 -1.53 20.76
N PHE A 66 -17.45 -2.84 20.68
CA PHE A 66 -17.03 -3.48 19.43
C PHE A 66 -18.06 -3.26 18.30
N ASP A 67 -19.33 -3.44 18.61
CA ASP A 67 -20.44 -3.30 17.66
C ASP A 67 -20.54 -1.90 17.05
N ASP A 68 -20.19 -0.86 17.82
CA ASP A 68 -20.16 0.52 17.34
C ASP A 68 -19.05 0.73 16.30
N THR A 69 -17.90 0.06 16.48
CA THR A 69 -16.78 0.16 15.53
C THR A 69 -17.11 -0.51 14.19
N LEU A 70 -17.75 -1.68 14.24
CA LEU A 70 -18.21 -2.36 13.03
C LEU A 70 -19.30 -1.55 12.31
N ARG A 71 -20.23 -0.95 13.06
CA ARG A 71 -21.24 -0.05 12.51
C ARG A 71 -20.60 1.18 11.84
N ASP A 72 -19.69 1.87 12.51
CA ASP A 72 -18.98 3.01 11.95
C ASP A 72 -18.22 2.64 10.66
N LEU A 73 -17.59 1.46 10.62
CA LEU A 73 -16.90 0.95 9.43
C LEU A 73 -17.88 0.69 8.26
N LEU A 74 -19.01 0.03 8.53
CA LEU A 74 -20.02 -0.24 7.52
C LEU A 74 -20.66 1.06 7.02
N ASP A 75 -20.96 2.01 7.90
CA ASP A 75 -21.47 3.33 7.52
C ASP A 75 -20.47 4.09 6.64
N ALA A 76 -19.17 4.05 6.99
CA ALA A 76 -18.12 4.67 6.19
C ALA A 76 -17.98 4.00 4.81
N LEU A 77 -18.07 2.67 4.74
CA LEU A 77 -18.00 1.92 3.49
C LEU A 77 -19.23 2.18 2.61
N ASN A 78 -20.43 2.18 3.19
CA ASN A 78 -21.68 2.54 2.50
C ASN A 78 -21.58 3.94 1.90
N VAL A 79 -21.15 4.96 2.68
CA VAL A 79 -20.93 6.31 2.14
C VAL A 79 -19.91 6.30 0.99
N MET A 80 -18.83 5.50 1.09
CA MET A 80 -17.83 5.41 0.01
C MET A 80 -18.40 4.79 -1.27
N GLN A 81 -19.27 3.79 -1.16
CA GLN A 81 -19.83 3.09 -2.31
C GLN A 81 -21.10 3.79 -2.84
N ASP A 82 -22.05 4.13 -1.99
CA ASP A 82 -23.34 4.69 -2.40
C ASP A 82 -23.22 6.12 -2.96
N ASN A 83 -22.29 6.92 -2.44
CA ASN A 83 -22.19 8.34 -2.80
C ASN A 83 -21.06 8.66 -3.78
N TYR A 84 -20.08 7.77 -3.95
CA TYR A 84 -18.91 8.02 -4.79
C TYR A 84 -18.70 6.97 -5.89
N PHE A 85 -19.24 5.76 -5.77
CA PHE A 85 -19.10 4.71 -6.79
C PHE A 85 -20.28 4.71 -7.76
N GLU A 86 -20.00 4.83 -9.05
CA GLU A 86 -21.01 4.73 -10.09
C GLU A 86 -21.01 3.31 -10.68
N PHE A 87 -21.99 2.49 -10.28
CA PHE A 87 -22.03 1.07 -10.65
C PHE A 87 -21.98 0.82 -12.16
N TRP A 88 -22.67 1.64 -12.95
CA TRP A 88 -22.72 1.50 -14.42
C TRP A 88 -21.41 1.90 -15.10
N GLN A 89 -20.62 2.80 -14.50
CA GLN A 89 -19.26 3.10 -14.96
C GLN A 89 -18.26 2.07 -14.43
N GLY A 90 -18.58 1.42 -13.31
CA GLY A 90 -17.66 0.54 -12.60
C GLY A 90 -16.48 1.32 -12.04
N THR A 91 -16.66 2.54 -11.52
CA THR A 91 -15.54 3.29 -10.94
C THR A 91 -16.03 4.37 -9.97
N TRP A 92 -15.11 5.00 -9.26
CA TRP A 92 -15.32 6.24 -8.52
C TRP A 92 -14.98 7.42 -9.45
N PRO A 93 -15.94 8.09 -10.11
CA PRO A 93 -15.62 8.99 -11.23
C PRO A 93 -14.87 10.26 -10.83
N THR A 94 -14.87 10.60 -9.54
CA THR A 94 -14.15 11.75 -9.00
C THR A 94 -12.71 11.41 -8.60
N SER A 95 -12.34 10.13 -8.57
CA SER A 95 -10.98 9.67 -8.34
C SER A 95 -10.13 9.76 -9.62
N ILE A 96 -8.81 9.77 -9.47
CA ILE A 96 -7.86 9.57 -10.58
C ILE A 96 -7.44 8.10 -10.66
N ASP A 97 -6.91 7.69 -11.82
CA ASP A 97 -6.67 6.27 -12.16
C ASP A 97 -5.98 5.46 -11.04
N TRP A 98 -4.83 5.90 -10.51
CA TRP A 98 -4.12 5.16 -9.47
C TRP A 98 -4.84 5.20 -8.11
N THR A 99 -5.51 6.31 -7.78
CA THR A 99 -6.30 6.39 -6.55
C THR A 99 -7.51 5.46 -6.62
N ALA A 100 -8.13 5.27 -7.79
CA ALA A 100 -9.20 4.29 -7.99
C ALA A 100 -8.72 2.86 -7.69
N ALA A 101 -7.51 2.49 -8.13
CA ALA A 101 -6.91 1.20 -7.79
C ALA A 101 -6.72 1.03 -6.26
N VAL A 102 -6.30 2.09 -5.57
CA VAL A 102 -6.20 2.10 -4.09
C VAL A 102 -7.57 1.96 -3.44
N LEU A 103 -8.61 2.64 -3.93
CA LEU A 103 -9.97 2.52 -3.42
C LEU A 103 -10.48 1.07 -3.55
N GLY A 104 -10.31 0.44 -4.72
CA GLY A 104 -10.65 -0.97 -4.94
C GLY A 104 -9.89 -1.94 -4.04
N THR A 105 -8.61 -1.65 -3.79
CA THR A 105 -7.79 -2.39 -2.82
C THR A 105 -8.42 -2.33 -1.42
N GLN A 106 -8.82 -1.13 -0.97
CA GLN A 106 -9.39 -0.96 0.36
C GLN A 106 -10.78 -1.57 0.52
N VAL A 107 -11.62 -1.57 -0.54
CA VAL A 107 -12.89 -2.32 -0.53
C VAL A 107 -12.61 -3.82 -0.35
N SER A 108 -11.74 -4.40 -1.17
CA SER A 108 -11.37 -5.82 -1.08
C SER A 108 -10.78 -6.21 0.29
N ALA A 109 -9.97 -5.33 0.86
CA ALA A 109 -9.37 -5.53 2.18
C ALA A 109 -10.39 -5.41 3.32
N THR A 110 -11.39 -4.54 3.16
CA THR A 110 -12.52 -4.39 4.09
C THR A 110 -13.40 -5.62 4.03
N LEU A 111 -13.71 -6.14 2.83
CA LEU A 111 -14.41 -7.41 2.64
C LEU A 111 -13.69 -8.58 3.31
N SER A 112 -12.35 -8.64 3.18
CA SER A 112 -11.53 -9.63 3.91
C SER A 112 -11.67 -9.51 5.45
N SER A 113 -11.87 -8.29 5.96
CA SER A 113 -12.03 -8.04 7.39
C SER A 113 -13.43 -8.44 7.87
N LEU A 114 -14.45 -8.13 7.08
CA LEU A 114 -15.85 -8.51 7.35
C LEU A 114 -16.01 -10.03 7.29
N THR A 115 -15.46 -10.70 6.28
CA THR A 115 -15.60 -12.16 6.15
C THR A 115 -14.87 -12.97 7.22
N SER A 116 -13.85 -12.37 7.83
CA SER A 116 -13.12 -12.95 8.98
C SER A 116 -13.81 -12.69 10.33
N THR A 117 -14.87 -11.88 10.34
CA THR A 117 -15.68 -11.59 11.53
C THR A 117 -16.79 -12.64 11.63
N ASP A 118 -17.21 -12.98 12.86
CA ASP A 118 -18.35 -13.88 13.08
C ASP A 118 -19.58 -13.36 12.34
N SER A 119 -20.19 -14.22 11.51
CA SER A 119 -21.33 -13.86 10.65
C SER A 119 -22.51 -13.34 11.46
N ASN A 120 -22.73 -13.85 12.67
CA ASN A 120 -23.86 -13.44 13.51
C ASN A 120 -23.66 -12.01 14.02
N VAL A 121 -22.41 -11.64 14.32
CA VAL A 121 -22.09 -10.27 14.74
C VAL A 121 -22.27 -9.31 13.57
N VAL A 122 -21.77 -9.64 12.38
CA VAL A 122 -22.00 -8.83 11.18
C VAL A 122 -23.50 -8.66 10.91
N SER A 123 -24.26 -9.76 10.95
CA SER A 123 -25.69 -9.74 10.66
C SER A 123 -26.51 -8.99 11.71
N SER A 124 -26.13 -9.00 12.99
CA SER A 124 -26.77 -8.21 14.04
C SER A 124 -26.64 -6.70 13.82
N VAL A 125 -25.55 -6.25 13.18
CA VAL A 125 -25.34 -4.83 12.83
C VAL A 125 -26.14 -4.47 11.57
N VAL A 126 -26.23 -5.38 10.60
CA VAL A 126 -26.97 -5.19 9.34
C VAL A 126 -28.49 -5.24 9.55
N LEU A 127 -28.98 -6.11 10.43
CA LEU A 127 -30.41 -6.33 10.71
C LEU A 127 -30.72 -6.06 12.20
N PRO A 128 -30.77 -4.80 12.65
CA PRO A 128 -30.86 -4.47 14.08
C PRO A 128 -32.20 -4.80 14.77
N SER A 129 -33.24 -5.30 14.08
CA SER A 129 -34.55 -5.58 14.71
C SER A 129 -35.59 -6.23 13.79
N ILE A 130 -35.82 -7.56 13.85
CA ILE A 130 -37.10 -8.19 13.42
C ILE A 130 -37.39 -9.47 14.27
N GLU A 131 -38.66 -9.64 14.64
CA GLU A 131 -39.25 -10.75 15.41
C GLU A 131 -38.99 -12.17 14.88
N GLU A 132 -38.93 -13.10 15.83
CA GLU A 132 -38.77 -14.55 15.68
C GLU A 132 -39.79 -15.17 14.70
N SER A 133 -39.30 -15.77 13.62
CA SER A 133 -39.92 -16.91 12.90
C SER A 133 -39.31 -17.07 11.51
N VAL A 134 -38.84 -18.29 11.20
CA VAL A 134 -37.78 -18.79 10.27
C VAL A 134 -36.45 -18.97 11.00
N SER A 135 -35.80 -20.14 10.82
CA SER A 135 -34.51 -20.50 11.43
C SER A 135 -33.56 -19.31 11.37
N ALA A 136 -33.32 -18.67 12.52
CA ALA A 136 -32.59 -17.40 12.60
C ALA A 136 -31.22 -17.46 11.90
N ILE A 137 -30.59 -18.64 11.97
CA ILE A 137 -29.29 -18.97 11.38
C ILE A 137 -29.29 -18.82 9.85
N ASP A 138 -30.34 -19.26 9.14
CA ASP A 138 -30.36 -19.18 7.67
C ASP A 138 -30.51 -17.73 7.20
N ARG A 139 -31.24 -16.90 7.95
CA ARG A 139 -31.42 -15.48 7.62
C ARG A 139 -30.19 -14.64 7.94
N GLU A 140 -29.53 -14.91 9.06
CA GLU A 140 -28.27 -14.25 9.42
C GLU A 140 -27.20 -14.51 8.38
N PHE A 141 -27.03 -15.77 7.95
CA PHE A 141 -26.08 -16.11 6.89
C PHE A 141 -26.45 -15.45 5.55
N LEU A 142 -27.74 -15.44 5.17
CA LEU A 142 -28.19 -14.76 3.94
C LEU A 142 -27.93 -13.25 3.96
N ALA A 143 -28.11 -12.58 5.09
CA ALA A 143 -27.84 -11.15 5.24
C ALA A 143 -26.34 -10.84 5.11
N PHE A 144 -25.51 -11.65 5.77
CA PHE A 144 -24.06 -11.59 5.66
C PHE A 144 -23.59 -11.79 4.22
N GLU A 145 -24.05 -12.86 3.55
CA GLU A 145 -23.70 -13.13 2.16
C GLU A 145 -24.17 -12.01 1.23
N ASN A 146 -25.38 -11.48 1.42
CA ASN A 146 -25.88 -10.37 0.61
C ASN A 146 -25.01 -9.11 0.76
N LEU A 147 -24.54 -8.79 1.97
CA LEU A 147 -23.62 -7.69 2.22
C LEU A 147 -22.28 -7.89 1.50
N ILE A 148 -21.68 -9.08 1.65
CA ILE A 148 -20.41 -9.42 1.00
C ILE A 148 -20.55 -9.33 -0.53
N ASN A 149 -21.61 -9.92 -1.07
CA ASN A 149 -21.86 -10.00 -2.50
C ASN A 149 -22.21 -8.63 -3.11
N HIS A 150 -22.84 -7.74 -2.35
CA HIS A 150 -23.11 -6.36 -2.77
C HIS A 150 -21.81 -5.60 -3.09
N PHE A 151 -20.88 -5.54 -2.13
CA PHE A 151 -19.61 -4.84 -2.33
C PHE A 151 -18.65 -5.59 -3.26
N PHE A 152 -18.69 -6.93 -3.26
CA PHE A 152 -17.94 -7.71 -4.23
C PHE A 152 -18.44 -7.49 -5.66
N GLY A 153 -19.75 -7.31 -5.86
CA GLY A 153 -20.35 -6.94 -7.13
C GLY A 153 -19.83 -5.60 -7.65
N GLN A 154 -19.67 -4.60 -6.79
CA GLN A 154 -19.05 -3.31 -7.14
C GLN A 154 -17.57 -3.46 -7.50
N THR A 155 -16.81 -4.28 -6.75
CA THR A 155 -15.41 -4.57 -7.10
C THR A 155 -15.28 -5.34 -8.42
N SER A 156 -16.26 -6.21 -8.73
CA SER A 156 -16.35 -6.90 -10.00
C SER A 156 -16.66 -5.94 -11.16
N ALA A 157 -17.57 -4.97 -10.95
CA ALA A 157 -17.81 -3.89 -11.90
C ALA A 157 -16.55 -3.03 -12.10
N PHE A 158 -15.79 -2.77 -11.02
CA PHE A 158 -14.53 -2.04 -11.07
C PHE A 158 -13.48 -2.70 -11.97
N TYR A 159 -13.45 -4.03 -12.06
CA TYR A 159 -12.58 -4.70 -13.03
C TYR A 159 -12.80 -4.17 -14.46
N PHE A 160 -14.04 -3.92 -14.85
CA PHE A 160 -14.35 -3.43 -16.20
C PHE A 160 -14.26 -1.91 -16.34
N GLY A 161 -14.51 -1.16 -15.26
CA GLY A 161 -14.46 0.30 -15.26
C GLY A 161 -13.07 0.91 -14.97
N GLU A 162 -12.13 0.13 -14.43
CA GLU A 162 -10.75 0.58 -14.24
C GLU A 162 -10.11 0.96 -15.59
N ASN A 163 -9.46 2.12 -15.64
CA ASN A 163 -8.79 2.65 -16.82
C ASN A 163 -7.45 1.93 -17.10
N ALA A 164 -7.51 0.60 -17.19
CA ALA A 164 -6.37 -0.30 -17.26
C ALA A 164 -5.56 -0.17 -18.56
N ILE A 165 -6.06 0.58 -19.56
CA ILE A 165 -5.29 0.90 -20.78
C ILE A 165 -4.40 2.13 -20.51
N SER A 166 -4.98 3.22 -19.98
CA SER A 166 -4.25 4.44 -19.62
C SER A 166 -3.13 4.14 -18.63
N LEU A 167 -3.45 3.39 -17.57
CA LEU A 167 -2.52 3.05 -16.48
C LEU A 167 -1.24 2.36 -16.96
N ARG A 168 -1.24 1.65 -18.10
CA ARG A 168 -0.04 0.99 -18.65
C ARG A 168 0.99 1.98 -19.20
N GLY A 169 0.58 3.20 -19.49
CA GLY A 169 1.46 4.28 -19.95
C GLY A 169 1.78 5.31 -18.89
N GLN A 170 1.41 5.06 -17.62
CA GLN A 170 1.67 5.98 -16.51
C GLN A 170 3.00 5.65 -15.81
N ALA A 171 3.25 6.23 -14.64
CA ALA A 171 4.47 5.96 -13.89
C ALA A 171 4.43 4.55 -13.29
N PHE A 172 5.59 4.03 -12.89
CA PHE A 172 5.69 2.65 -12.42
C PHE A 172 4.99 2.45 -11.07
N ASP A 173 4.89 3.48 -10.22
CA ASP A 173 4.05 3.43 -9.01
C ASP A 173 2.56 3.27 -9.36
N ASP A 174 2.05 4.02 -10.34
CA ASP A 174 0.64 3.91 -10.79
C ASP A 174 0.30 2.47 -11.21
N MET A 175 1.21 1.82 -11.94
CA MET A 175 1.06 0.43 -12.35
C MET A 175 1.08 -0.55 -11.18
N LEU A 176 1.94 -0.32 -10.20
CA LEU A 176 2.08 -1.23 -9.06
C LEU A 176 0.90 -1.15 -8.08
N TRP A 177 0.20 -0.02 -8.00
CA TRP A 177 -1.09 0.07 -7.29
C TRP A 177 -2.12 -0.91 -7.84
N VAL A 178 -2.18 -1.07 -9.16
CA VAL A 178 -3.06 -2.04 -9.84
C VAL A 178 -2.68 -3.46 -9.41
N VAL A 179 -1.39 -3.79 -9.38
CA VAL A 179 -0.91 -5.12 -8.96
C VAL A 179 -1.38 -5.45 -7.55
N LEU A 180 -1.16 -4.54 -6.60
CA LEU A 180 -1.58 -4.73 -5.21
C LEU A 180 -3.10 -4.86 -5.06
N GLY A 181 -3.88 -4.08 -5.81
CA GLY A 181 -5.33 -4.13 -5.76
C GLY A 181 -5.91 -5.47 -6.20
N TRP A 182 -5.42 -6.01 -7.32
CA TRP A 182 -5.91 -7.30 -7.81
C TRP A 182 -5.38 -8.49 -7.00
N LEU A 183 -4.19 -8.39 -6.40
CA LEU A 183 -3.73 -9.36 -5.42
C LEU A 183 -4.57 -9.34 -4.13
N GLU A 184 -4.96 -8.17 -3.61
CA GLU A 184 -5.86 -8.09 -2.45
C GLU A 184 -7.25 -8.65 -2.78
N ASN A 185 -7.74 -8.43 -4.00
CA ASN A 185 -8.97 -9.02 -4.46
C ASN A 185 -8.90 -10.56 -4.51
N ILE A 186 -7.82 -11.14 -5.05
CA ILE A 186 -7.59 -12.59 -5.05
C ILE A 186 -7.52 -13.14 -3.62
N LYS A 187 -6.78 -12.47 -2.73
CA LYS A 187 -6.68 -12.83 -1.31
C LYS A 187 -8.05 -12.85 -0.63
N PHE A 188 -8.93 -11.91 -0.95
CA PHE A 188 -10.30 -11.91 -0.46
C PHE A 188 -11.08 -13.13 -0.97
N GLN A 189 -11.03 -13.40 -2.27
CA GLN A 189 -11.76 -14.51 -2.87
C GLN A 189 -11.34 -15.87 -2.29
N VAL A 190 -10.04 -16.07 -2.09
CA VAL A 190 -9.50 -17.28 -1.45
C VAL A 190 -9.94 -17.37 0.01
N LEU A 191 -9.80 -16.28 0.77
CA LEU A 191 -10.16 -16.26 2.19
C LEU A 191 -11.65 -16.55 2.40
N HIS A 192 -12.54 -15.90 1.64
CA HIS A 192 -13.97 -16.11 1.77
C HIS A 192 -14.36 -17.56 1.43
N SER A 193 -13.74 -18.12 0.39
CA SER A 193 -13.96 -19.53 0.00
C SER A 193 -13.45 -20.49 1.09
N ASP A 194 -12.22 -20.30 1.58
CA ASP A 194 -11.61 -21.11 2.66
C ASP A 194 -12.50 -21.14 3.91
N LEU A 195 -13.09 -20.00 4.28
CA LEU A 195 -13.87 -19.87 5.52
C LEU A 195 -15.31 -20.40 5.41
N HIS A 196 -15.97 -20.18 4.26
CA HIS A 196 -17.43 -20.36 4.16
C HIS A 196 -17.86 -21.45 3.17
N TYR A 197 -16.98 -21.88 2.24
CA TYR A 197 -17.32 -22.79 1.14
C TYR A 197 -16.44 -24.05 1.07
N GLU A 198 -15.18 -24.01 1.49
CA GLU A 198 -14.27 -25.17 1.54
C GLU A 198 -14.50 -26.04 2.79
N ARG A 199 -15.64 -26.73 2.86
CA ARG A 199 -15.84 -27.82 3.84
C ARG A 199 -15.63 -29.17 3.17
N SER A 200 -14.83 -30.03 3.80
CA SER A 200 -14.58 -31.40 3.34
C SER A 200 -15.90 -32.12 3.04
N SER A 201 -16.23 -32.31 1.77
CA SER A 201 -17.31 -33.23 1.40
C SER A 201 -16.94 -34.62 1.94
N PRO A 202 -17.81 -35.27 2.72
CA PRO A 202 -17.64 -36.69 3.03
C PRO A 202 -17.42 -37.46 1.72
N PHE A 203 -16.53 -38.45 1.71
CA PHE A 203 -16.25 -39.27 0.54
C PHE A 203 -17.57 -39.70 -0.15
N GLY A 204 -17.76 -39.28 -1.40
CA GLY A 204 -18.94 -39.63 -2.21
C GLY A 204 -20.08 -38.60 -2.22
N ALA A 205 -20.02 -37.50 -1.46
CA ALA A 205 -20.97 -36.40 -1.60
C ALA A 205 -20.66 -35.55 -2.85
N PRO A 206 -21.67 -35.04 -3.58
CA PRO A 206 -21.46 -34.12 -4.69
C PRO A 206 -20.63 -32.92 -4.21
N ARG A 207 -19.65 -32.48 -5.03
CA ARG A 207 -18.90 -31.25 -4.76
C ARG A 207 -19.91 -30.11 -4.60
N ARG A 208 -19.84 -29.41 -3.46
CA ARG A 208 -20.60 -28.17 -3.31
C ARG A 208 -20.13 -27.18 -4.38
N PRO A 209 -21.03 -26.38 -4.96
CA PRO A 209 -20.62 -25.32 -5.87
C PRO A 209 -19.67 -24.37 -5.13
N GLU A 210 -18.59 -23.98 -5.79
CA GLU A 210 -17.68 -22.94 -5.31
C GLU A 210 -18.42 -21.61 -5.21
N TRP A 211 -17.94 -20.71 -4.34
CA TRP A 211 -18.48 -19.35 -4.28
C TRP A 211 -18.32 -18.66 -5.63
N TYR A 212 -19.38 -18.07 -6.17
CA TYR A 212 -19.37 -17.52 -7.53
C TYR A 212 -18.29 -16.45 -7.74
N GLY A 213 -17.87 -15.76 -6.66
CA GLY A 213 -16.86 -14.73 -6.73
C GLY A 213 -15.49 -15.24 -7.18
N THR A 214 -15.21 -16.55 -7.08
CA THR A 214 -13.96 -17.14 -7.59
C THR A 214 -13.80 -17.02 -9.11
N GLN A 215 -14.87 -16.72 -9.85
CA GLN A 215 -14.83 -16.50 -11.30
C GLN A 215 -14.00 -15.26 -11.69
N LEU A 216 -13.84 -14.29 -10.80
CA LEU A 216 -13.02 -13.10 -11.04
C LEU A 216 -11.52 -13.38 -10.79
N ARG A 217 -11.15 -14.53 -10.22
CA ARG A 217 -9.76 -14.84 -9.84
C ARG A 217 -8.81 -14.81 -11.03
N ASP A 218 -9.17 -15.49 -12.11
CA ASP A 218 -8.32 -15.61 -13.30
C ASP A 218 -8.11 -14.25 -14.00
N PRO A 219 -9.14 -13.44 -14.29
CA PRO A 219 -8.93 -12.11 -14.85
C PRO A 219 -8.20 -11.14 -13.91
N ALA A 220 -8.42 -11.22 -12.59
CA ALA A 220 -7.65 -10.45 -11.62
C ALA A 220 -6.16 -10.83 -11.65
N ALA A 221 -5.85 -12.14 -11.71
CA ALA A 221 -4.49 -12.64 -11.79
C ALA A 221 -3.80 -12.18 -13.08
N HIS A 222 -4.49 -12.28 -14.21
CA HIS A 222 -3.99 -11.77 -15.50
C HIS A 222 -3.63 -10.29 -15.43
N ARG A 223 -4.48 -9.47 -14.80
CA ARG A 223 -4.21 -8.04 -14.64
C ARG A 223 -3.01 -7.78 -13.73
N ALA A 224 -2.92 -8.47 -12.59
CA ALA A 224 -1.78 -8.36 -11.69
C ALA A 224 -0.46 -8.72 -12.40
N ARG A 225 -0.42 -9.85 -13.13
CA ARG A 225 0.76 -10.27 -13.90
C ARG A 225 1.15 -9.22 -14.95
N LEU A 226 0.21 -8.80 -15.80
CA LEU A 226 0.49 -7.85 -16.88
C LEU A 226 1.09 -6.54 -16.36
N PHE A 227 0.50 -5.97 -15.30
CA PHE A 227 1.00 -4.73 -14.71
C PHE A 227 2.33 -4.91 -13.99
N HIS A 228 2.55 -6.05 -13.31
CA HIS A 228 3.84 -6.37 -12.69
C HIS A 228 4.94 -6.51 -13.73
N ASP A 229 4.69 -7.21 -14.84
CA ASP A 229 5.65 -7.40 -15.93
C ASP A 229 6.09 -6.05 -16.53
N ILE A 230 5.12 -5.15 -16.81
CA ILE A 230 5.42 -3.81 -17.35
C ILE A 230 6.18 -3.00 -16.31
N ALA A 231 5.70 -2.96 -15.06
CA ALA A 231 6.32 -2.16 -14.02
C ALA A 231 7.76 -2.60 -13.71
N SER A 232 8.02 -3.91 -13.71
CA SER A 232 9.34 -4.49 -13.44
C SER A 232 10.45 -4.00 -14.38
N THR A 233 10.09 -3.48 -15.56
CA THR A 233 11.05 -2.85 -16.47
C THR A 233 11.68 -1.56 -15.93
N GLY A 234 11.10 -0.97 -14.88
CA GLY A 234 11.65 0.19 -14.19
C GLY A 234 12.81 -0.13 -13.25
N TRP A 235 13.08 -1.42 -12.96
CA TRP A 235 14.24 -1.81 -12.17
C TRP A 235 15.51 -1.77 -13.02
N ASP A 236 16.54 -1.07 -12.53
CA ASP A 236 17.86 -1.06 -13.17
C ASP A 236 19.00 -1.00 -12.15
N GLU A 237 20.12 -1.65 -12.47
CA GLU A 237 21.34 -1.61 -11.67
C GLU A 237 22.36 -0.55 -12.14
N TYR A 238 22.11 0.06 -13.31
CA TYR A 238 23.02 1.03 -13.91
C TYR A 238 23.09 2.32 -13.10
N LEU A 239 21.94 2.76 -12.56
CA LEU A 239 21.82 3.88 -11.65
C LEU A 239 21.61 3.36 -10.23
N CYS A 240 22.36 3.92 -9.29
CA CYS A 240 22.27 3.59 -7.87
C CYS A 240 22.53 2.13 -7.48
N GLY A 241 23.09 1.30 -8.38
CA GLY A 241 23.36 -0.12 -8.10
C GLY A 241 22.09 -0.94 -7.80
N GLY A 242 20.94 -0.50 -8.31
CA GLY A 242 19.64 -1.11 -8.11
C GLY A 242 18.54 -0.07 -7.93
N GLY A 243 17.32 -0.55 -7.68
CA GLY A 243 16.15 0.26 -7.41
C GLY A 243 15.34 0.59 -8.67
N MET A 244 14.05 0.81 -8.47
CA MET A 244 13.13 1.29 -9.48
C MET A 244 13.30 2.79 -9.70
N VAL A 245 13.32 3.22 -10.96
CA VAL A 245 13.01 4.62 -11.30
C VAL A 245 11.50 4.86 -11.16
N TRP A 246 11.10 6.08 -10.84
CA TRP A 246 9.68 6.43 -10.68
C TRP A 246 8.90 6.30 -12.00
N SER A 247 9.44 6.90 -13.06
CA SER A 247 8.79 6.99 -14.36
C SER A 247 9.83 6.88 -15.47
N PRO A 248 9.51 6.18 -16.58
CA PRO A 248 10.41 6.10 -17.72
C PRO A 248 10.45 7.41 -18.54
N TYR A 249 9.57 8.37 -18.26
CA TYR A 249 9.38 9.59 -19.05
C TYR A 249 10.05 10.82 -18.43
N LEU A 250 10.49 10.73 -17.17
CA LEU A 250 11.00 11.85 -16.40
C LEU A 250 12.51 11.72 -16.13
N THR A 251 13.12 12.81 -15.65
CA THR A 251 14.48 12.77 -15.09
C THR A 251 14.54 11.64 -14.03
N PRO A 252 15.59 10.80 -14.03
CA PRO A 252 15.68 9.69 -13.09
C PRO A 252 15.50 10.15 -11.65
N TYR A 253 14.48 9.58 -11.02
CA TYR A 253 14.15 9.77 -9.63
C TYR A 253 13.81 8.41 -9.05
N LYS A 254 14.68 7.88 -8.16
CA LYS A 254 14.41 6.61 -7.48
C LYS A 254 13.74 6.94 -6.15
N ASN A 255 12.41 6.87 -6.14
CA ASN A 255 11.60 7.28 -5.00
C ASN A 255 11.23 6.09 -4.11
N ALA A 256 10.84 6.40 -2.87
CA ALA A 256 10.44 5.40 -1.89
C ALA A 256 9.22 4.64 -2.40
N ILE A 257 8.17 5.37 -2.81
CA ILE A 257 6.89 4.76 -3.13
C ILE A 257 6.97 3.68 -4.22
N THR A 258 7.65 3.94 -5.34
CA THR A 258 7.75 2.96 -6.43
C THR A 258 8.55 1.72 -5.98
N ASN A 259 9.58 1.90 -5.17
CA ASN A 259 10.40 0.80 -4.67
C ASN A 259 9.67 -0.03 -3.60
N GLU A 260 8.97 0.62 -2.67
CA GLU A 260 8.15 -0.07 -1.66
C GLU A 260 7.01 -0.85 -2.30
N LEU A 261 6.34 -0.25 -3.30
CA LEU A 261 5.33 -0.91 -4.10
C LEU A 261 5.90 -2.10 -4.85
N TYR A 262 7.09 -1.98 -5.46
CA TYR A 262 7.72 -3.07 -6.19
C TYR A 262 8.04 -4.26 -5.28
N ILE A 263 8.54 -4.00 -4.08
CA ILE A 263 8.82 -5.02 -3.07
C ILE A 263 7.51 -5.69 -2.63
N SER A 264 6.52 -4.90 -2.23
CA SER A 264 5.22 -5.39 -1.75
C SER A 264 4.45 -6.15 -2.83
N ALA A 265 4.49 -5.69 -4.07
CA ALA A 265 3.87 -6.35 -5.22
C ALA A 265 4.59 -7.65 -5.56
N SER A 266 5.93 -7.63 -5.63
CA SER A 266 6.70 -8.84 -5.97
C SER A 266 6.53 -9.94 -4.93
N ILE A 267 6.58 -9.63 -3.64
CA ILE A 267 6.30 -10.65 -2.61
C ILE A 267 4.84 -11.09 -2.60
N GLY A 268 3.92 -10.18 -2.94
CA GLY A 268 2.51 -10.50 -3.12
C GLY A 268 2.27 -11.45 -4.29
N MET A 269 2.94 -11.21 -5.42
CA MET A 269 2.95 -12.10 -6.58
C MET A 269 3.52 -13.46 -6.19
N TYR A 270 4.64 -13.50 -5.47
CA TYR A 270 5.20 -14.77 -5.00
C TYR A 270 4.21 -15.56 -4.13
N LEU A 271 3.54 -14.91 -3.17
CA LEU A 271 2.69 -15.61 -2.21
C LEU A 271 1.29 -15.93 -2.72
N TYR A 272 0.65 -15.02 -3.45
CA TYR A 272 -0.80 -15.03 -3.67
C TYR A 272 -1.24 -15.11 -5.13
N PHE A 273 -0.33 -14.94 -6.11
CA PHE A 273 -0.68 -15.03 -7.52
C PHE A 273 -1.02 -16.49 -7.89
N PRO A 274 -2.23 -16.80 -8.38
CA PRO A 274 -2.68 -18.17 -8.61
C PRO A 274 -2.12 -18.80 -9.91
N GLY A 275 -1.31 -18.07 -10.68
CA GLY A 275 -1.04 -18.36 -12.08
C GLY A 275 -1.95 -17.55 -13.00
N ASP A 276 -1.62 -17.52 -14.30
CA ASP A 276 -2.40 -16.83 -15.32
C ASP A 276 -2.61 -17.74 -16.53
N ILE A 277 -3.85 -18.18 -16.72
CA ILE A 277 -4.24 -19.03 -17.86
C ILE A 277 -4.66 -18.21 -19.09
N ILE A 278 -4.74 -16.89 -18.97
CA ILE A 278 -5.22 -15.99 -20.01
C ILE A 278 -4.04 -15.56 -20.89
N ASN A 279 -4.04 -16.08 -22.13
CA ASN A 279 -2.98 -15.84 -23.12
C ASN A 279 -3.25 -14.66 -24.09
N SER A 280 -4.32 -13.88 -23.90
CA SER A 280 -4.82 -12.88 -24.85
C SER A 280 -5.58 -11.76 -24.09
N PRO A 281 -5.61 -10.48 -24.55
CA PRO A 281 -5.18 -9.92 -25.83
C PRO A 281 -3.68 -9.66 -26.02
N PHE A 282 -2.86 -9.84 -24.97
CA PHE A 282 -1.45 -9.50 -25.04
C PHE A 282 -0.60 -10.61 -24.40
N THR A 283 0.32 -11.19 -25.18
CA THR A 283 1.32 -12.18 -24.78
C THR A 283 2.65 -11.50 -24.45
N PRO A 284 3.09 -11.44 -23.18
CA PRO A 284 4.51 -11.33 -22.87
C PRO A 284 5.11 -12.74 -22.89
N GLY A 285 6.23 -12.92 -23.58
CA GLY A 285 6.93 -14.20 -23.60
C GLY A 285 7.43 -14.58 -22.20
N GLY A 286 7.26 -15.86 -21.86
CA GLY A 286 8.12 -16.55 -20.88
C GLY A 286 7.68 -16.50 -19.41
N VAL A 287 6.41 -16.78 -19.09
CA VAL A 287 6.13 -17.46 -17.82
C VAL A 287 5.77 -18.89 -18.16
N ASP A 288 6.66 -19.82 -17.82
CA ASP A 288 6.40 -21.24 -17.97
C ASP A 288 5.10 -21.57 -17.23
N ASN A 289 4.10 -22.03 -17.97
CA ASN A 289 2.86 -22.59 -17.43
C ASN A 289 3.07 -23.97 -16.79
N ASP A 290 4.32 -24.32 -16.47
CA ASP A 290 4.64 -25.58 -15.83
C ASP A 290 4.06 -25.57 -14.42
N PRO A 291 3.28 -26.60 -14.04
CA PRO A 291 2.77 -26.73 -12.69
C PRO A 291 3.95 -26.74 -11.71
N PHE A 292 4.00 -25.70 -10.87
CA PHE A 292 5.02 -25.52 -9.86
C PHE A 292 5.17 -26.78 -8.99
N SER A 293 6.42 -27.16 -8.71
CA SER A 293 6.79 -28.50 -8.21
C SER A 293 6.17 -28.91 -6.86
N ASP A 294 5.55 -27.99 -6.12
CA ASP A 294 4.89 -28.19 -4.82
C ASP A 294 3.35 -28.09 -4.88
N GLY A 295 2.78 -27.83 -6.06
CA GLY A 295 1.35 -27.56 -6.23
C GLY A 295 0.93 -26.14 -5.84
N HIS A 296 1.87 -25.21 -5.62
CA HIS A 296 1.62 -23.81 -5.30
C HIS A 296 2.37 -22.85 -6.24
N PRO A 297 1.74 -21.76 -6.70
CA PRO A 297 2.28 -20.88 -7.75
C PRO A 297 3.37 -19.90 -7.29
N HIS A 298 4.46 -20.43 -6.74
CA HIS A 298 5.56 -19.67 -6.16
C HIS A 298 6.71 -19.52 -7.17
N HIS A 299 6.57 -18.63 -8.17
CA HIS A 299 7.66 -18.38 -9.13
C HIS A 299 8.84 -17.67 -8.44
N ALA A 300 10.01 -18.31 -8.43
CA ALA A 300 11.17 -17.87 -7.65
C ALA A 300 11.66 -16.45 -7.99
N THR A 301 11.43 -15.97 -9.22
CA THR A 301 11.82 -14.62 -9.65
C THR A 301 11.12 -13.53 -8.85
N TYR A 302 9.86 -13.73 -8.46
CA TYR A 302 9.11 -12.76 -7.68
C TYR A 302 9.66 -12.61 -6.25
N LEU A 303 10.04 -13.75 -5.63
CA LEU A 303 10.70 -13.72 -4.32
C LEU A 303 12.07 -13.04 -4.41
N GLN A 304 12.86 -13.37 -5.42
CA GLN A 304 14.18 -12.78 -5.63
C GLN A 304 14.08 -11.26 -5.82
N ALA A 305 13.15 -10.80 -6.66
CA ALA A 305 12.87 -9.37 -6.86
C ALA A 305 12.50 -8.64 -5.55
N ALA A 306 11.66 -9.25 -4.71
CA ALA A 306 11.30 -8.67 -3.42
C ALA A 306 12.50 -8.60 -2.45
N ILE A 307 13.32 -9.65 -2.39
CA ILE A 307 14.53 -9.70 -1.54
C ILE A 307 15.55 -8.64 -2.00
N ASP A 308 15.83 -8.58 -3.30
CA ASP A 308 16.81 -7.62 -3.85
C ASP A 308 16.31 -6.19 -3.74
N GLY A 309 15.02 -5.96 -4.02
CA GLY A 309 14.37 -4.66 -3.81
C GLY A 309 14.50 -4.18 -2.37
N TYR A 310 14.19 -5.04 -1.39
CA TYR A 310 14.28 -4.65 0.01
C TYR A 310 15.72 -4.45 0.47
N LYS A 311 16.64 -5.33 0.04
CA LYS A 311 18.07 -5.19 0.32
C LYS A 311 18.60 -3.86 -0.23
N TRP A 312 18.21 -3.49 -1.45
CA TRP A 312 18.57 -2.19 -2.03
C TRP A 312 17.97 -1.03 -1.22
N LEU A 313 16.67 -1.05 -0.94
CA LEU A 313 15.99 0.02 -0.22
C LEU A 313 16.63 0.26 1.16
N ASN A 314 16.89 -0.80 1.92
CA ASN A 314 17.53 -0.71 3.23
C ASN A 314 18.98 -0.17 3.13
N ASN A 315 19.74 -0.58 2.12
CA ASN A 315 21.12 -0.14 1.91
C ASN A 315 21.22 1.28 1.33
N SER A 316 20.19 1.75 0.63
CA SER A 316 20.15 3.08 0.00
C SER A 316 20.17 4.21 1.03
N LYS A 317 19.76 3.93 2.27
CA LYS A 317 19.56 4.92 3.34
C LYS A 317 18.62 6.06 2.92
N MET A 318 17.54 5.72 2.20
CA MET A 318 16.46 6.63 1.81
C MET A 318 15.59 7.08 3.00
N THR A 319 16.24 7.57 4.05
CA THR A 319 15.60 7.93 5.32
C THR A 319 15.97 9.35 5.72
N GLY A 320 15.00 10.12 6.18
CA GLY A 320 15.16 11.48 6.67
C GLY A 320 15.10 11.59 8.20
N THR A 321 14.56 12.70 8.67
CA THR A 321 14.40 13.01 10.11
C THR A 321 13.62 11.92 10.83
N GLY A 322 14.09 11.50 12.02
CA GLY A 322 13.44 10.45 12.81
C GLY A 322 13.61 9.03 12.27
N GLY A 323 14.39 8.86 11.19
CA GLY A 323 14.57 7.58 10.50
C GLY A 323 13.33 7.13 9.73
N LEU A 324 12.46 8.08 9.39
CA LEU A 324 11.33 7.94 8.50
C LEU A 324 11.80 7.88 7.04
N TYR A 325 11.11 7.14 6.16
CA TYR A 325 11.47 7.16 4.73
C TYR A 325 11.26 8.57 4.16
N ALA A 326 12.29 9.04 3.49
CA ALA A 326 12.27 10.24 2.68
C ALA A 326 11.66 9.93 1.31
N ASP A 327 11.41 10.95 0.49
CA ASP A 327 10.67 10.77 -0.76
C ASP A 327 11.49 10.05 -1.83
N GLY A 328 12.78 10.34 -1.97
CA GLY A 328 13.58 9.70 -3.00
C GLY A 328 14.92 10.35 -3.29
N PHE A 329 15.61 9.81 -4.29
CA PHE A 329 16.89 10.31 -4.76
C PHE A 329 16.83 10.76 -6.22
N HIS A 330 17.32 11.97 -6.47
CA HIS A 330 17.86 12.36 -7.76
C HIS A 330 19.34 11.97 -7.87
N ILE A 331 19.86 12.08 -9.08
CA ILE A 331 21.26 11.75 -9.42
C ILE A 331 22.04 13.04 -9.66
N GLN A 332 23.08 13.26 -8.87
CA GLN A 332 23.90 14.47 -8.95
C GLN A 332 24.52 14.62 -10.35
N GLY A 333 24.30 15.78 -10.95
CA GLY A 333 24.89 16.14 -12.24
C GLY A 333 24.28 15.42 -13.45
N TRP A 334 23.09 14.82 -13.30
CA TRP A 334 22.38 14.21 -14.43
C TRP A 334 22.09 15.23 -15.54
N ARG A 335 22.50 14.91 -16.77
CA ARG A 335 22.20 15.70 -17.99
C ARG A 335 21.68 14.85 -19.16
N GLY A 336 21.26 13.61 -18.87
CA GLY A 336 20.81 12.62 -19.85
C GLY A 336 21.66 11.36 -19.85
N SER A 337 21.21 10.32 -20.57
CA SER A 337 21.84 8.99 -20.59
C SER A 337 23.32 9.01 -21.03
N ASN A 338 23.67 9.91 -21.96
CA ASN A 338 25.04 10.11 -22.44
C ASN A 338 25.94 10.85 -21.43
N ASN A 339 25.35 11.55 -20.46
CA ASN A 339 26.05 12.24 -19.40
C ASN A 339 25.31 12.06 -18.06
N PRO A 340 25.39 10.85 -17.48
CA PRO A 340 24.52 10.41 -16.39
C PRO A 340 24.95 10.94 -15.01
N GLY A 341 25.88 11.89 -14.95
CA GLY A 341 26.39 12.44 -13.69
C GLY A 341 27.10 11.38 -12.84
N SER A 342 26.85 11.42 -11.53
CA SER A 342 27.48 10.53 -10.55
C SER A 342 27.05 9.06 -10.66
N ARG A 343 25.89 8.80 -11.28
CA ARG A 343 25.17 7.51 -11.28
C ARG A 343 24.84 6.97 -9.87
N LYS A 344 24.95 7.81 -8.83
CA LYS A 344 24.67 7.44 -7.45
C LYS A 344 23.36 8.09 -7.00
N CYS A 345 22.71 7.46 -6.03
CA CYS A 345 21.55 8.03 -5.33
C CYS A 345 22.08 8.99 -4.25
N ASP A 346 22.46 10.19 -4.65
CA ASP A 346 23.24 11.13 -3.82
C ASP A 346 22.54 12.48 -3.59
N VAL A 347 21.41 12.75 -4.25
CA VAL A 347 20.58 13.93 -4.01
C VAL A 347 19.26 13.50 -3.38
N LEU A 348 19.24 13.42 -2.04
CA LEU A 348 18.04 13.02 -1.29
C LEU A 348 17.03 14.17 -1.21
N ASN A 349 15.79 13.94 -1.64
CA ASN A 349 14.65 14.76 -1.28
C ASN A 349 14.12 14.28 0.07
N THR A 350 14.30 15.08 1.13
CA THR A 350 13.93 14.70 2.50
C THR A 350 12.44 14.86 2.81
N MET A 351 11.60 15.06 1.80
CA MET A 351 10.15 15.13 1.99
C MET A 351 9.62 13.82 2.59
N VAL A 352 8.63 13.93 3.48
CA VAL A 352 8.06 12.80 4.20
C VAL A 352 6.56 12.79 3.95
N TYR A 353 6.04 11.65 3.54
CA TYR A 353 4.62 11.40 3.29
C TYR A 353 4.19 10.15 4.05
N THR A 354 2.96 10.11 4.57
CA THR A 354 2.53 8.98 5.42
C THR A 354 2.51 7.64 4.69
N TYR A 355 2.20 7.63 3.38
CA TYR A 355 2.15 6.42 2.58
C TYR A 355 3.50 5.69 2.41
N ASN A 356 4.62 6.43 2.29
CA ASN A 356 5.99 5.89 2.26
C ASN A 356 6.37 5.22 3.60
N GLN A 357 5.52 5.30 4.62
CA GLN A 357 5.74 4.64 5.91
C GLN A 357 4.85 3.41 6.09
N GLY A 358 3.91 3.22 5.15
CA GLY A 358 2.93 2.16 5.19
C GLY A 358 3.25 1.04 4.22
N VAL A 359 3.46 1.35 2.94
CA VAL A 359 3.47 0.35 1.86
C VAL A 359 4.46 -0.78 2.12
N ILE A 360 5.67 -0.46 2.58
CA ILE A 360 6.67 -1.48 2.87
C ILE A 360 6.27 -2.46 3.98
N LEU A 361 5.35 -2.10 4.89
CA LEU A 361 4.95 -2.95 6.01
C LEU A 361 4.31 -4.26 5.54
N SER A 362 3.44 -4.23 4.53
CA SER A 362 2.89 -5.46 3.94
C SER A 362 3.97 -6.28 3.23
N GLY A 363 4.93 -5.62 2.58
CA GLY A 363 6.06 -6.27 1.93
C GLY A 363 6.94 -7.02 2.93
N LEU A 364 7.26 -6.38 4.06
CA LEU A 364 8.02 -6.97 5.17
C LEU A 364 7.32 -8.18 5.79
N ARG A 365 5.99 -8.10 5.98
CA ARG A 365 5.20 -9.26 6.43
C ARG A 365 5.30 -10.40 5.41
N GLY A 366 5.14 -10.10 4.12
CA GLY A 366 5.27 -11.10 3.05
C GLY A 366 6.65 -11.76 3.03
N LEU A 367 7.71 -10.97 3.17
CA LEU A 367 9.09 -11.49 3.17
C LEU A 367 9.33 -12.41 4.38
N TRP A 368 8.76 -12.08 5.54
CA TRP A 368 8.75 -13.00 6.68
C TRP A 368 7.97 -14.28 6.39
N LEU A 369 6.77 -14.19 5.82
CA LEU A 369 5.97 -15.39 5.46
C LEU A 369 6.73 -16.33 4.51
N ALA A 370 7.46 -15.76 3.54
CA ALA A 370 8.21 -16.53 2.56
C ALA A 370 9.53 -17.12 3.10
N THR A 371 10.20 -16.42 4.03
CA THR A 371 11.59 -16.76 4.42
C THR A 371 11.76 -17.21 5.87
N GLY A 372 10.76 -16.97 6.73
CA GLY A 372 10.83 -17.16 8.17
C GLY A 372 11.72 -16.14 8.91
N SER A 373 12.33 -15.16 8.23
CA SER A 373 13.28 -14.23 8.84
C SER A 373 12.60 -13.20 9.75
N LEU A 374 12.89 -13.27 11.06
CA LEU A 374 12.40 -12.33 12.08
C LEU A 374 12.80 -10.86 11.79
N GLN A 375 13.92 -10.64 11.09
CA GLN A 375 14.46 -9.30 10.81
C GLN A 375 13.43 -8.42 10.09
N TYR A 376 12.68 -8.96 9.13
CA TYR A 376 11.67 -8.20 8.40
C TYR A 376 10.57 -7.65 9.31
N LEU A 377 10.10 -8.44 10.28
CA LEU A 377 9.11 -7.98 11.26
C LEU A 377 9.71 -6.97 12.24
N GLN A 378 10.98 -7.13 12.62
CA GLN A 378 11.69 -6.16 13.47
C GLN A 378 11.81 -4.79 12.80
N ASP A 379 12.14 -4.76 11.51
CA ASP A 379 12.23 -3.53 10.74
C ASP A 379 10.84 -2.87 10.59
N GLY A 380 9.79 -3.66 10.35
CA GLY A 380 8.41 -3.16 10.32
C GLY A 380 7.97 -2.54 11.64
N HIS A 381 8.24 -3.20 12.77
CA HIS A 381 7.94 -2.64 14.10
C HIS A 381 8.81 -1.43 14.47
N ARG A 382 10.02 -1.31 13.92
CA ARG A 382 10.83 -0.10 14.07
C ARG A 382 10.15 1.08 13.38
N LEU A 383 9.74 0.89 12.12
CA LEU A 383 9.05 1.91 11.33
C LEU A 383 7.74 2.36 11.96
N VAL A 384 6.88 1.43 12.39
CA VAL A 384 5.60 1.76 13.05
C VAL A 384 5.84 2.62 14.30
N ARG A 385 6.84 2.29 15.13
CA ARG A 385 7.16 3.11 16.31
C ARG A 385 7.65 4.51 15.94
N GLN A 386 8.44 4.64 14.88
CA GLN A 386 8.91 5.95 14.39
C GLN A 386 7.73 6.80 13.89
N VAL A 387 6.77 6.21 13.16
CA VAL A 387 5.54 6.90 12.72
C VAL A 387 4.72 7.37 13.91
N ILE A 388 4.46 6.48 14.88
CA ILE A 388 3.69 6.82 16.09
C ILE A 388 4.37 7.98 16.84
N GLN A 389 5.69 7.93 17.03
CA GLN A 389 6.44 9.02 17.65
C GLN A 389 6.36 10.32 16.85
N ALA A 390 6.41 10.26 15.52
CA ALA A 390 6.31 11.41 14.63
C ALA A 390 4.92 12.05 14.58
N THR A 391 3.89 11.43 15.18
CA THR A 391 2.59 12.06 15.43
C THR A 391 2.56 12.89 16.72
N GLY A 392 3.62 12.84 17.54
CA GLY A 392 3.67 13.47 18.86
C GLY A 392 3.05 12.61 19.98
N TRP A 393 2.74 11.34 19.72
CA TRP A 393 2.22 10.40 20.72
C TRP A 393 3.25 10.14 21.84
N PRO A 394 2.84 10.02 23.12
CA PRO A 394 1.47 9.93 23.62
C PRO A 394 0.83 11.26 24.05
N ASP A 395 1.46 12.41 23.80
CA ASP A 395 0.86 13.70 24.14
C ASP A 395 -0.32 14.00 23.20
N ARG A 396 -1.55 13.84 23.71
CA ARG A 396 -2.80 14.10 22.98
C ARG A 396 -3.15 15.59 22.88
N SER A 397 -2.52 16.43 23.69
CA SER A 397 -2.77 17.88 23.75
C SER A 397 -1.81 18.68 22.88
N GLY A 398 -0.72 18.04 22.43
CA GLY A 398 0.34 18.66 21.65
C GLY A 398 -0.16 19.31 20.37
N ARG A 399 0.08 20.62 20.24
CA ARG A 399 -0.28 21.41 19.04
C ARG A 399 0.89 21.62 18.08
N ARG A 400 2.11 21.25 18.49
CA ARG A 400 3.32 21.43 17.68
C ARG A 400 3.46 20.28 16.69
N TRP A 401 3.84 20.60 15.45
CA TRP A 401 4.19 19.62 14.43
C TRP A 401 5.33 18.72 14.90
N ALA A 402 5.14 17.40 14.82
CA ALA A 402 6.09 16.37 15.25
C ALA A 402 6.73 15.60 14.08
N GLY A 403 6.39 15.93 12.83
CA GLY A 403 6.97 15.35 11.61
C GLY A 403 5.95 14.64 10.72
N LEU A 404 4.98 13.96 11.32
CA LEU A 404 3.85 13.28 10.64
C LEU A 404 2.53 13.50 11.38
N GLY A 405 2.40 14.64 12.06
CA GLY A 405 1.23 14.92 12.87
C GLY A 405 1.51 15.76 14.10
N ARG A 406 0.51 15.81 14.95
CA ARG A 406 0.52 16.48 16.26
C ARG A 406 -0.55 15.88 17.14
N GLY A 407 -0.37 15.97 18.46
CA GLY A 407 -1.39 15.48 19.40
C GLY A 407 -1.63 13.98 19.30
N GLY A 408 -0.67 13.21 18.75
CA GLY A 408 -0.84 11.79 18.47
C GLY A 408 -1.69 11.45 17.25
N ILE A 409 -2.16 12.44 16.48
CA ILE A 409 -2.98 12.26 15.29
C ILE A 409 -2.09 12.32 14.06
N LEU A 410 -2.21 11.34 13.18
CA LEU A 410 -1.51 11.27 11.91
C LEU A 410 -2.04 12.36 10.97
N GLU A 411 -1.14 13.12 10.36
CA GLU A 411 -1.48 14.19 9.42
C GLU A 411 -0.52 14.21 8.23
N GLU A 412 -1.00 14.74 7.10
CA GLU A 412 -0.11 15.23 6.05
C GLU A 412 0.34 16.66 6.36
N ILE A 413 1.52 17.05 5.86
CA ILE A 413 2.02 18.42 6.02
C ILE A 413 1.00 19.45 5.51
N CYS A 414 0.28 19.11 4.44
CA CYS A 414 -0.69 19.99 3.80
C CYS A 414 -2.04 20.13 4.56
N ASP A 415 -2.34 19.28 5.56
CA ASP A 415 -3.66 19.20 6.22
C ASP A 415 -4.09 20.53 6.83
N SER A 416 -3.21 21.13 7.65
CA SER A 416 -3.53 22.37 8.36
C SER A 416 -3.72 23.56 7.42
N SER A 417 -3.00 23.57 6.29
CA SER A 417 -3.12 24.61 5.26
C SER A 417 -4.30 24.40 4.30
N ALA A 418 -4.91 23.21 4.30
CA ALA A 418 -5.91 22.78 3.31
C ALA A 418 -5.45 22.88 1.84
N ARG A 419 -4.14 22.74 1.60
CA ARG A 419 -3.55 22.74 0.25
C ARG A 419 -3.25 21.34 -0.28
N CYS A 420 -3.79 20.31 0.37
CA CYS A 420 -3.59 18.94 -0.07
C CYS A 420 -4.16 18.72 -1.47
N THR A 421 -3.33 18.18 -2.36
CA THR A 421 -3.80 17.68 -3.65
C THR A 421 -4.59 16.39 -3.47
N GLN A 422 -5.21 15.94 -4.56
CA GLN A 422 -5.94 14.67 -4.60
C GLN A 422 -5.06 13.50 -4.12
N ASN A 423 -3.80 13.48 -4.56
CA ASN A 423 -2.83 12.47 -4.14
C ASN A 423 -2.68 12.45 -2.61
N SER A 424 -2.38 13.61 -2.03
CA SER A 424 -2.13 13.72 -0.58
C SER A 424 -3.35 13.32 0.25
N GLN A 425 -4.56 13.57 -0.25
CA GLN A 425 -5.80 13.14 0.43
C GLN A 425 -5.89 11.61 0.62
N THR A 426 -5.22 10.82 -0.22
CA THR A 426 -5.24 9.34 -0.16
C THR A 426 -4.22 8.75 0.81
N PHE A 427 -3.12 9.46 1.11
CA PHE A 427 -1.92 8.88 1.72
C PHE A 427 -2.13 8.27 3.11
N LYS A 428 -2.90 8.94 3.99
CA LYS A 428 -3.21 8.40 5.33
C LYS A 428 -3.96 7.07 5.25
N GLY A 429 -4.88 6.95 4.29
CA GLY A 429 -5.64 5.71 4.07
C GLY A 429 -4.73 4.55 3.66
N ILE A 430 -3.77 4.81 2.76
CA ILE A 430 -2.75 3.85 2.35
C ILE A 430 -1.93 3.38 3.55
N PHE A 431 -1.46 4.31 4.40
CA PHE A 431 -0.73 3.95 5.61
C PHE A 431 -1.52 2.96 6.48
N PHE A 432 -2.77 3.28 6.82
CA PHE A 432 -3.59 2.42 7.68
C PHE A 432 -3.94 1.08 7.01
N HIS A 433 -4.11 1.05 5.68
CA HIS A 433 -4.33 -0.20 4.95
C HIS A 433 -3.15 -1.17 5.14
N HIS A 434 -1.92 -0.73 4.87
CA HIS A 434 -0.74 -1.58 4.98
C HIS A 434 -0.32 -1.87 6.43
N PHE A 435 -0.54 -0.91 7.35
CA PHE A 435 -0.32 -1.14 8.77
C PHE A 435 -1.27 -2.22 9.32
N THR A 436 -2.52 -2.21 8.89
CA THR A 436 -3.49 -3.27 9.21
C THR A 436 -3.02 -4.61 8.65
N GLU A 437 -2.58 -4.63 7.40
CA GLU A 437 -2.11 -5.86 6.76
C GLU A 437 -0.86 -6.43 7.43
N PHE A 438 0.04 -5.58 7.91
CA PHE A 438 1.22 -6.01 8.68
C PHE A 438 0.84 -6.74 9.96
N CYS A 439 -0.19 -6.27 10.68
CA CYS A 439 -0.50 -6.75 12.02
C CYS A 439 -1.69 -7.70 12.14
N ARG A 440 -2.54 -7.82 11.12
CA ARG A 440 -3.72 -8.70 11.17
C ARG A 440 -3.34 -10.17 11.37
N PRO A 441 -4.22 -11.01 11.94
CA PRO A 441 -3.93 -12.41 12.19
C PRO A 441 -3.59 -13.21 10.92
N ILE A 442 -2.85 -14.31 11.06
CA ILE A 442 -2.55 -15.25 9.97
C ILE A 442 -3.85 -15.83 9.39
N ARG A 443 -3.94 -15.87 8.05
CA ARG A 443 -5.06 -16.49 7.32
C ARG A 443 -4.79 -17.97 7.02
N PRO A 444 -5.81 -18.80 6.73
CA PRO A 444 -5.62 -20.23 6.43
C PRO A 444 -4.61 -20.49 5.31
N GLN A 445 -4.64 -19.71 4.23
CA GLN A 445 -3.66 -19.77 3.15
C GLN A 445 -2.21 -19.55 3.62
N GLU A 446 -1.98 -18.60 4.52
CA GLU A 446 -0.64 -18.28 5.03
C GLU A 446 -0.11 -19.32 6.01
N SER A 447 -0.99 -19.95 6.78
CA SER A 447 -0.63 -21.13 7.57
C SER A 447 -0.07 -22.24 6.68
N ARG A 448 -0.59 -22.40 5.46
CA ARG A 448 -0.05 -23.35 4.47
C ARG A 448 1.35 -22.95 4.01
N PHE A 449 1.61 -21.67 3.74
CA PHE A 449 2.94 -21.17 3.37
C PHE A 449 3.97 -21.43 4.47
N LEU A 450 3.63 -21.09 5.71
CA LEU A 450 4.53 -21.30 6.86
C LEU A 450 4.79 -22.80 7.08
N ALA A 451 3.79 -23.66 6.85
CA ALA A 451 3.95 -25.10 6.95
C ALA A 451 4.85 -25.69 5.84
N SER A 452 4.83 -25.15 4.61
CA SER A 452 5.70 -25.59 3.52
C SER A 452 7.15 -25.14 3.72
N THR A 453 7.38 -23.88 4.14
CA THR A 453 8.72 -23.33 4.44
C THR A 453 9.43 -24.10 5.57
N ASN A 454 8.70 -24.68 6.53
CA ASN A 454 9.31 -25.52 7.58
C ASN A 454 9.90 -26.84 7.05
N ARG A 455 9.52 -27.31 5.85
CA ARG A 455 10.07 -28.56 5.31
C ARG A 455 11.53 -28.41 4.86
N THR A 456 12.00 -27.19 4.61
CA THR A 456 13.39 -26.91 4.20
C THR A 456 14.31 -26.61 5.38
N THR A 457 13.77 -26.26 6.56
CA THR A 457 14.54 -25.93 7.77
C THR A 457 14.18 -26.92 8.88
N GLY A 458 14.91 -28.03 8.94
CA GLY A 458 14.62 -29.12 9.87
C GLY A 458 14.79 -28.72 11.35
N LEU A 459 13.71 -28.30 12.01
CA LEU A 459 13.35 -28.50 13.42
C LEU A 459 12.03 -27.76 13.71
N ARG A 460 11.25 -28.31 14.64
CA ARG A 460 9.86 -27.95 14.95
C ARG A 460 9.73 -26.52 15.53
N SER A 461 8.94 -25.67 14.85
CA SER A 461 8.13 -24.53 15.33
C SER A 461 8.77 -23.18 15.78
N ASP A 462 9.77 -22.63 15.08
CA ASP A 462 10.25 -21.26 15.37
C ASP A 462 9.30 -20.15 14.89
N TRP A 463 8.52 -20.38 13.81
CA TRP A 463 7.64 -19.34 13.26
C TRP A 463 6.46 -19.00 14.17
N GLN A 464 5.93 -19.97 14.94
CA GLN A 464 4.85 -19.70 15.90
C GLN A 464 5.32 -18.71 16.96
N HIS A 465 6.52 -18.91 17.51
CA HIS A 465 7.10 -18.01 18.49
C HIS A 465 7.35 -16.61 17.92
N ILE A 466 7.87 -16.52 16.68
CA ILE A 466 8.04 -15.25 15.97
C ILE A 466 6.68 -14.56 15.75
N TYR A 467 5.66 -15.31 15.37
CA TYR A 467 4.31 -14.78 15.17
C TYR A 467 3.68 -14.28 16.48
N GLU A 468 3.78 -15.03 17.57
CA GLU A 468 3.33 -14.60 18.90
C GLU A 468 4.04 -13.32 19.35
N TRP A 469 5.36 -13.25 19.14
CA TRP A 469 6.18 -12.06 19.40
C TRP A 469 5.71 -10.84 18.59
N HIS A 470 5.30 -11.06 17.34
CA HIS A 470 4.83 -10.03 16.42
C HIS A 470 3.42 -9.54 16.82
N GLN A 471 2.49 -10.45 17.06
CA GLN A 471 1.14 -10.14 17.55
C GLN A 471 1.19 -9.39 18.90
N ALA A 472 2.06 -9.82 19.82
CA ALA A 472 2.24 -9.13 21.09
C ALA A 472 2.66 -7.66 20.94
N ARG A 473 3.45 -7.32 19.91
CA ARG A 473 3.82 -5.94 19.59
C ARG A 473 2.69 -5.19 18.91
N CYS A 474 2.02 -5.82 17.95
CA CYS A 474 0.86 -5.23 17.28
C CYS A 474 -0.21 -4.81 18.30
N ARG A 475 -0.48 -5.62 19.34
CA ARG A 475 -1.38 -5.25 20.45
C ARG A 475 -1.08 -3.89 21.07
N THR A 476 0.20 -3.54 21.23
CA THR A 476 0.60 -2.30 21.90
C THR A 476 0.19 -1.04 21.16
N TYR A 477 -0.17 -1.14 19.88
CA TYR A 477 -0.55 0.00 19.05
C TYR A 477 -2.04 0.38 19.17
N ARG A 478 -2.85 -0.46 19.83
CA ARG A 478 -4.31 -0.29 19.92
C ARG A 478 -4.74 1.12 20.34
N LYS A 479 -4.17 1.66 21.43
CA LYS A 479 -4.55 2.98 21.96
C LYS A 479 -4.30 4.11 20.96
N TRP A 480 -3.25 4.01 20.15
CA TRP A 480 -2.95 5.01 19.13
C TRP A 480 -3.91 4.90 17.93
N ILE A 481 -4.30 3.68 17.56
CA ILE A 481 -5.30 3.41 16.51
C ILE A 481 -6.66 3.96 16.94
N GLU A 482 -7.11 3.66 18.16
CA GLU A 482 -8.35 4.19 18.74
C GLU A 482 -8.37 5.72 18.71
N HIS A 483 -7.26 6.36 19.08
CA HIS A 483 -7.13 7.81 19.03
C HIS A 483 -7.29 8.38 17.62
N ASN A 484 -6.64 7.77 16.62
CA ASN A 484 -6.73 8.22 15.23
C ASN A 484 -8.11 7.95 14.60
N ALA A 485 -8.73 6.80 14.88
CA ALA A 485 -10.07 6.48 14.44
C ALA A 485 -11.11 7.46 15.00
N ASN A 486 -11.03 7.76 16.30
CA ASN A 486 -11.89 8.76 16.95
C ASN A 486 -11.66 10.16 16.35
N ALA A 487 -10.41 10.54 16.09
CA ALA A 487 -10.07 11.81 15.45
C ALA A 487 -10.63 11.90 14.02
N ALA A 488 -10.63 10.81 13.26
CA ALA A 488 -11.24 10.75 11.93
C ALA A 488 -12.77 10.87 12.02
N LEU A 489 -13.42 10.15 12.95
CA LEU A 489 -14.87 10.19 13.17
C LEU A 489 -15.38 11.60 13.51
N MET A 490 -14.58 12.41 14.22
CA MET A 490 -14.92 13.81 14.52
C MET A 490 -15.08 14.68 13.27
N THR A 491 -14.49 14.28 12.15
CA THR A 491 -14.56 15.02 10.88
C THR A 491 -15.79 14.70 10.05
N ARG A 492 -16.59 13.69 10.43
CA ARG A 492 -17.78 13.31 9.67
C ARG A 492 -18.78 14.47 9.60
N ASP A 493 -19.22 14.80 8.40
CA ASP A 493 -20.34 15.71 8.21
C ASP A 493 -21.70 15.03 8.51
N GLN A 494 -22.79 15.75 8.30
CA GLN A 494 -24.14 15.24 8.46
C GLN A 494 -24.52 14.11 7.47
N ASN A 495 -23.73 13.91 6.40
CA ASN A 495 -23.92 12.87 5.40
C ASN A 495 -22.95 11.70 5.61
N GLY A 496 -22.22 11.67 6.72
CA GLY A 496 -21.23 10.64 7.03
C GLY A 496 -19.90 10.76 6.26
N LYS A 497 -19.66 11.87 5.55
CA LYS A 497 -18.44 12.09 4.75
C LYS A 497 -17.27 12.51 5.63
N PHE A 498 -16.15 11.80 5.52
CA PHE A 498 -14.94 12.10 6.29
C PHE A 498 -14.15 13.27 5.68
N GLY A 499 -13.46 14.00 6.56
CA GLY A 499 -12.56 15.08 6.20
C GLY A 499 -11.09 14.68 6.23
N MET A 500 -10.26 15.52 5.60
CA MET A 500 -8.82 15.30 5.51
C MET A 500 -8.09 15.55 6.84
N TRP A 501 -8.42 16.63 7.55
CA TRP A 501 -7.74 17.06 8.77
C TRP A 501 -8.41 16.49 10.01
N TRP A 502 -7.93 15.31 10.43
CA TRP A 502 -8.46 14.58 11.58
C TRP A 502 -8.27 15.33 12.91
N GLY A 503 -9.21 15.13 13.83
CA GLY A 503 -9.25 15.84 15.12
C GLY A 503 -9.87 17.23 15.06
N ARG A 504 -10.31 17.69 13.88
CA ARG A 504 -11.10 18.92 13.72
C ARG A 504 -12.57 18.58 13.67
N LYS A 505 -13.27 18.92 14.74
CA LYS A 505 -14.69 18.59 14.93
C LYS A 505 -15.56 19.34 13.93
N TYR A 506 -16.57 18.63 13.40
CA TYR A 506 -17.52 19.18 12.46
C TYR A 506 -18.20 20.46 12.99
N ARG A 507 -18.27 21.51 12.15
CA ARG A 507 -18.80 22.86 12.43
C ARG A 507 -18.09 23.63 13.55
N GLN A 508 -16.87 23.24 13.92
CA GLN A 508 -16.04 23.97 14.87
C GLN A 508 -14.87 24.63 14.14
N PHE A 509 -15.09 25.85 13.65
CA PHE A 509 -14.04 26.69 13.07
C PHE A 509 -13.53 27.71 14.08
N GLU A 510 -12.33 27.46 14.60
CA GLU A 510 -11.69 28.30 15.62
C GLU A 510 -10.70 29.33 15.04
N GLY A 511 -10.54 29.41 13.71
CA GLY A 511 -9.57 30.29 13.06
C GLY A 511 -8.10 30.01 13.45
N LEU A 512 -7.79 28.79 13.92
CA LEU A 512 -6.45 28.39 14.33
C LEU A 512 -5.53 28.31 13.12
N SER A 513 -4.50 29.17 13.10
CA SER A 513 -3.38 29.03 12.17
C SER A 513 -2.35 28.05 12.75
N MET A 514 -2.32 26.83 12.21
CA MET A 514 -1.34 25.81 12.60
C MET A 514 -0.39 25.54 11.44
N THR A 515 0.91 25.59 11.71
CA THR A 515 1.95 25.38 10.70
C THR A 515 2.52 23.97 10.76
N SER A 516 2.79 23.41 9.58
CA SER A 516 3.50 22.15 9.37
C SER A 516 4.73 22.48 8.51
N PRO A 517 5.90 22.76 9.11
CA PRO A 517 7.08 23.10 8.32
C PRO A 517 7.59 21.87 7.56
N LEU A 518 8.08 22.09 6.35
CA LEU A 518 8.77 21.07 5.57
C LEU A 518 10.10 20.68 6.24
N PRO A 519 10.52 19.40 6.17
CA PRO A 519 11.87 18.99 6.57
C PRO A 519 12.95 19.76 5.79
N ARG A 520 14.12 19.96 6.39
CA ARG A 520 15.22 20.65 5.73
C ARG A 520 15.69 19.86 4.50
N GLY A 521 15.59 20.47 3.31
CA GLY A 521 15.95 19.84 2.03
C GLY A 521 14.79 19.12 1.36
N ALA A 522 13.57 19.23 1.91
CA ALA A 522 12.38 18.66 1.31
C ALA A 522 11.85 19.54 0.18
N ILE A 523 11.43 18.89 -0.90
CA ILE A 523 10.68 19.48 -2.00
C ILE A 523 9.37 18.68 -2.11
N ASP A 524 8.24 19.37 -1.90
CA ASP A 524 6.92 18.74 -1.91
C ASP A 524 6.32 18.73 -3.33
N TYR A 525 6.85 17.84 -4.16
CA TYR A 525 6.37 17.66 -5.54
C TYR A 525 4.89 17.26 -5.59
N ARG A 526 4.38 16.52 -4.60
CA ARG A 526 3.00 16.02 -4.61
C ARG A 526 1.96 17.11 -4.38
N ASN A 527 2.29 18.20 -3.68
CA ASN A 527 1.38 19.32 -3.48
C ASN A 527 1.68 20.55 -4.33
N PHE A 528 2.91 20.72 -4.84
CA PHE A 528 3.31 21.93 -5.57
C PHE A 528 3.81 21.69 -7.01
N GLY A 529 4.01 20.44 -7.44
CA GLY A 529 4.45 20.12 -8.80
C GLY A 529 5.69 20.91 -9.23
N ASP A 530 5.64 21.50 -10.43
CA ASP A 530 6.73 22.34 -10.98
C ASP A 530 7.00 23.61 -10.17
N GLN A 531 6.04 24.06 -9.35
CA GLN A 531 6.22 25.22 -8.47
C GLN A 531 6.99 24.85 -7.18
N ALA A 532 7.25 23.56 -6.95
CA ALA A 532 7.99 23.12 -5.78
C ALA A 532 9.46 23.59 -5.81
N GLU A 533 10.08 23.59 -7.00
CA GLU A 533 11.47 24.01 -7.19
C GLU A 533 11.58 25.54 -7.16
N GLY A 534 12.31 26.08 -6.15
CA GLY A 534 12.47 27.52 -5.98
C GLY A 534 11.35 28.22 -5.21
N SER A 535 10.31 27.49 -4.78
CA SER A 535 9.48 27.96 -3.67
C SER A 535 10.34 28.00 -2.41
N ASP A 536 10.31 29.12 -1.67
CA ASP A 536 11.02 29.20 -0.39
C ASP A 536 10.57 27.99 0.45
N PRO A 537 11.49 27.12 0.92
CA PRO A 537 11.12 26.08 1.86
C PRO A 537 10.49 26.83 3.02
N LEU A 538 9.18 26.65 3.29
CA LEU A 538 8.42 27.39 4.31
C LEU A 538 9.32 27.64 5.51
N LEU A 539 9.91 28.84 5.56
CA LEU A 539 11.17 29.05 6.24
C LEU A 539 10.91 28.89 7.73
N GLY A 540 11.46 27.84 8.32
CA GLY A 540 11.50 27.69 9.76
C GLY A 540 12.19 28.92 10.34
N ASP A 541 11.51 29.59 11.26
CA ASP A 541 11.98 30.76 11.99
C ASP A 541 13.47 30.66 12.36
N LEU A 542 14.26 31.59 11.82
CA LEU A 542 15.45 32.12 12.48
C LEU A 542 15.21 33.62 12.72
N PRO A 543 15.26 34.11 13.96
CA PRO A 543 15.05 35.52 14.23
C PRO A 543 16.30 36.32 13.82
N GLY A 544 16.13 37.13 12.78
CA GLY A 544 16.95 38.31 12.46
C GLY A 544 18.18 38.06 11.58
N PHE A 545 18.14 38.54 10.33
CA PHE A 545 18.95 39.66 9.83
C PHE A 545 18.65 39.94 8.33
N VAL A 546 18.15 41.15 8.02
CA VAL A 546 18.35 41.94 6.78
C VAL A 546 17.73 41.37 5.47
N SER A 547 16.54 41.81 5.03
CA SER A 547 16.21 43.08 4.32
C SER A 547 17.11 43.42 3.13
N GLN A 548 16.47 43.72 2.00
CA GLN A 548 17.01 44.21 0.72
C GLN A 548 17.44 43.14 -0.30
N LEU A 549 16.52 42.79 -1.20
CA LEU A 549 16.58 43.26 -2.60
C LEU A 549 15.37 42.72 -3.37
N THR A 550 14.33 43.55 -3.48
CA THR A 550 13.36 43.46 -4.57
C THR A 550 13.94 44.12 -5.82
N LYS A 551 13.81 43.48 -6.99
CA LYS A 551 13.33 44.09 -8.24
C LYS A 551 13.21 43.06 -9.37
N ASN A 552 12.12 43.21 -10.12
CA ASN A 552 11.54 42.37 -11.18
C ASN A 552 12.46 42.01 -12.38
N PRO A 553 12.08 40.98 -13.19
CA PRO A 553 12.91 40.39 -14.26
C PRO A 553 12.64 41.01 -15.64
N PRO A 554 13.48 40.76 -16.67
CA PRO A 554 13.09 40.97 -18.06
C PRO A 554 12.74 39.66 -18.78
N ALA A 555 11.72 39.77 -19.63
CA ALA A 555 11.23 38.75 -20.55
C ALA A 555 12.15 38.53 -21.77
N SER A 556 12.25 37.29 -22.26
CA SER A 556 12.57 36.98 -23.66
C SER A 556 12.16 35.53 -23.98
N SER A 557 11.08 35.36 -24.76
CA SER A 557 11.09 35.05 -26.21
C SER A 557 10.97 33.55 -26.51
N ARG A 558 9.71 33.15 -26.72
CA ARG A 558 9.22 31.84 -27.16
C ARG A 558 9.53 31.68 -28.67
N PHE A 559 10.20 30.60 -29.06
CA PHE A 559 10.27 30.13 -30.44
C PHE A 559 9.40 28.88 -30.55
N GLU A 560 8.29 28.98 -31.29
CA GLU A 560 7.40 27.87 -31.64
C GLU A 560 7.90 27.21 -32.93
N ILE A 561 8.10 25.88 -32.90
CA ILE A 561 8.26 25.04 -34.10
C ILE A 561 6.97 24.20 -34.23
N PRO A 562 6.19 24.31 -35.31
CA PRO A 562 4.96 23.53 -35.47
C PRO A 562 5.25 22.10 -35.90
N GLY A 563 4.66 21.13 -35.19
CA GLY A 563 4.51 19.75 -35.68
C GLY A 563 5.42 18.70 -35.02
N LEU A 564 5.20 18.41 -33.73
CA LEU A 564 5.49 17.11 -33.13
C LEU A 564 4.65 16.99 -31.83
N SER A 565 3.54 16.27 -31.89
CA SER A 565 2.73 15.93 -30.71
C SER A 565 3.48 14.88 -29.88
N SER A 566 4.04 15.30 -28.74
CA SER A 566 4.56 14.39 -27.72
C SER A 566 3.40 13.85 -26.86
N PRO A 567 3.31 12.53 -26.61
CA PRO A 567 2.40 11.98 -25.62
C PRO A 567 3.07 12.03 -24.25
N GLY A 568 2.66 12.96 -23.39
CA GLY A 568 3.26 13.11 -22.05
C GLY A 568 2.83 14.34 -21.26
N HIS A 569 1.76 15.03 -21.66
CA HIS A 569 1.22 16.16 -20.91
C HIS A 569 -0.28 15.97 -20.72
N THR A 570 -0.68 15.29 -19.64
CA THR A 570 -1.93 15.63 -19.01
C THR A 570 -1.71 17.00 -18.35
N HIS A 571 -2.21 18.03 -19.00
CA HIS A 571 -2.34 19.34 -18.38
C HIS A 571 -3.15 19.16 -17.09
N ASP A 572 -2.47 19.28 -15.95
CA ASP A 572 -3.06 19.42 -14.63
C ASP A 572 -3.64 20.85 -14.49
N GLN A 573 -4.60 21.13 -15.36
CA GLN A 573 -5.54 22.22 -15.25
C GLN A 573 -6.90 21.62 -15.53
N THR A 574 -7.52 21.05 -14.50
CA THR A 574 -8.96 21.30 -14.36
C THR A 574 -9.11 22.82 -14.34
N ARG A 575 -9.47 23.41 -15.48
CA ARG A 575 -10.20 24.67 -15.46
C ARG A 575 -11.32 24.44 -14.47
N LEU A 576 -11.32 25.24 -13.42
CA LEU A 576 -12.51 25.46 -12.59
C LEU A 576 -13.70 25.54 -13.56
N PRO A 577 -14.78 24.77 -13.35
CA PRO A 577 -15.99 24.98 -14.13
C PRO A 577 -16.35 26.46 -14.02
N ASP A 578 -16.31 27.19 -15.14
CA ASP A 578 -16.84 28.54 -15.22
C ASP A 578 -18.33 28.45 -14.88
N GLY A 579 -18.65 28.77 -13.62
CA GLY A 579 -20.00 28.62 -13.07
C GLY A 579 -20.05 28.20 -11.60
N TRP A 580 -19.16 28.71 -10.76
CA TRP A 580 -19.40 28.73 -9.31
C TRP A 580 -19.93 30.11 -8.94
N ASP A 581 -21.19 30.11 -8.52
CA ASP A 581 -21.87 31.25 -7.92
C ASP A 581 -21.03 31.70 -6.71
N ASP A 582 -20.44 32.91 -6.80
CA ASP A 582 -19.65 33.57 -5.75
C ASP A 582 -20.58 34.02 -4.60
N GLY A 583 -21.27 33.07 -3.99
CA GLY A 583 -21.91 33.24 -2.70
C GLY A 583 -20.86 33.09 -1.59
N PRO A 584 -20.88 33.91 -0.53
CA PRO A 584 -19.98 33.74 0.60
C PRO A 584 -20.38 32.48 1.36
N VAL A 585 -19.84 31.32 0.97
CA VAL A 585 -19.84 30.15 1.85
C VAL A 585 -18.87 30.49 2.98
N THR A 586 -19.43 30.98 4.08
CA THR A 586 -18.72 30.97 5.36
C THR A 586 -18.36 29.51 5.63
N GLN A 587 -17.10 29.13 5.35
CA GLN A 587 -16.60 27.80 5.64
C GLN A 587 -16.59 27.64 7.16
N ASN A 588 -17.71 27.16 7.69
CA ASN A 588 -17.92 26.93 9.11
C ASN A 588 -17.18 25.67 9.61
N ASP A 589 -16.40 25.02 8.74
CA ASP A 589 -15.74 23.75 8.98
C ASP A 589 -14.34 23.68 8.33
N TYR A 590 -13.35 23.18 9.08
CA TYR A 590 -11.97 23.06 8.57
C TYR A 590 -11.82 22.09 7.41
N ASN A 591 -12.66 21.07 7.34
CA ASN A 591 -12.59 19.98 6.36
C ASN A 591 -13.40 20.27 5.10
N ASP A 592 -14.10 21.42 5.02
CA ASP A 592 -14.69 21.94 3.77
C ASP A 592 -13.72 22.86 3.01
N ARG A 593 -12.54 23.14 3.57
CA ARG A 593 -11.49 23.92 2.91
C ARG A 593 -10.80 23.12 1.80
N GLY A 594 -10.19 23.84 0.85
CA GLY A 594 -9.43 23.23 -0.24
C GLY A 594 -10.33 22.35 -1.12
N ARG A 595 -9.92 21.10 -1.34
CA ARG A 595 -10.73 20.11 -2.07
C ARG A 595 -11.93 19.57 -1.26
N GLY A 596 -12.03 19.90 0.02
CA GLY A 596 -13.11 19.44 0.89
C GLY A 596 -13.09 17.93 1.15
N ARG A 597 -14.28 17.38 1.38
CA ARG A 597 -14.53 15.94 1.63
C ARG A 597 -14.67 15.17 0.32
N THR A 598 -13.62 14.46 -0.07
CA THR A 598 -13.52 13.67 -1.30
C THR A 598 -13.58 12.17 -1.03
N VAL A 599 -13.63 11.37 -2.10
CA VAL A 599 -13.57 9.89 -1.98
C VAL A 599 -12.25 9.42 -1.36
N GLU A 600 -11.15 10.13 -1.57
CA GLU A 600 -9.85 9.84 -0.97
C GLU A 600 -9.86 10.06 0.55
N THR A 601 -10.49 11.16 1.01
CA THR A 601 -10.66 11.39 2.45
C THR A 601 -11.62 10.39 3.08
N GLN A 602 -12.67 9.97 2.35
CA GLN A 602 -13.59 8.92 2.76
C GLN A 602 -12.87 7.58 2.92
N SER A 603 -12.02 7.23 1.96
CA SER A 603 -11.14 6.07 2.00
C SER A 603 -10.20 6.10 3.20
N GLY A 604 -9.66 7.27 3.57
CA GLY A 604 -8.93 7.45 4.83
C GLY A 604 -9.74 7.02 6.06
N GLY A 605 -11.01 7.41 6.13
CA GLY A 605 -11.96 7.01 7.17
C GLY A 605 -12.20 5.50 7.20
N VAL A 606 -12.47 4.89 6.03
CA VAL A 606 -12.65 3.43 5.91
C VAL A 606 -11.41 2.68 6.38
N ALA A 607 -10.21 3.10 5.94
CA ALA A 607 -8.96 2.43 6.28
C ALA A 607 -8.64 2.44 7.79
N VAL A 608 -8.82 3.59 8.46
CA VAL A 608 -8.55 3.69 9.91
C VAL A 608 -9.61 2.96 10.76
N LEU A 609 -10.87 2.98 10.33
CA LEU A 609 -11.93 2.21 10.99
C LEU A 609 -11.76 0.71 10.79
N ARG A 610 -11.33 0.26 9.60
CA ARG A 610 -10.94 -1.13 9.34
C ARG A 610 -9.79 -1.54 10.25
N ALA A 611 -8.78 -0.68 10.42
CA ALA A 611 -7.67 -0.94 11.33
C ALA A 611 -8.18 -1.13 12.77
N LEU A 612 -9.05 -0.23 13.24
CA LEU A 612 -9.62 -0.34 14.58
C LEU A 612 -10.47 -1.61 14.75
N HIS A 613 -11.30 -1.93 13.75
CA HIS A 613 -12.12 -3.14 13.72
C HIS A 613 -11.25 -4.38 13.92
N GLN A 614 -10.18 -4.53 13.14
CA GLN A 614 -9.23 -5.64 13.23
C GLN A 614 -8.61 -5.78 14.63
N TRP A 615 -8.28 -4.67 15.28
CA TRP A 615 -7.73 -4.71 16.64
C TRP A 615 -8.76 -5.07 17.71
N LYS A 616 -10.03 -4.74 17.50
CA LYS A 616 -11.11 -5.09 18.44
C LYS A 616 -11.70 -6.48 18.20
N SER A 617 -11.70 -6.97 16.96
CA SER A 617 -12.34 -8.25 16.57
C SER A 617 -11.50 -9.49 16.90
N HIS A 618 -10.19 -9.34 17.10
CA HIS A 618 -9.29 -10.49 17.27
C HIS A 618 -8.62 -10.49 18.64
N ALA A 619 -8.79 -11.58 19.41
CA ALA A 619 -8.21 -11.74 20.75
C ALA A 619 -6.68 -11.53 20.79
N SER A 620 -5.97 -11.95 19.73
CA SER A 620 -4.52 -11.75 19.61
C SER A 620 -4.11 -10.27 19.51
N LEU A 621 -5.05 -9.37 19.20
CA LEU A 621 -4.85 -7.92 19.03
C LEU A 621 -5.59 -7.07 20.08
N SER A 622 -6.71 -7.55 20.62
CA SER A 622 -7.55 -6.81 21.57
C SER A 622 -6.93 -6.74 22.97
N GLY A 623 -6.10 -7.72 23.34
CA GLY A 623 -5.51 -7.81 24.69
C GLY A 623 -6.48 -8.33 25.75
N VAL A 624 -7.62 -8.88 25.33
CA VAL A 624 -8.62 -9.58 26.17
C VAL A 624 -8.51 -11.08 25.97
#